data_AF-A0A0N4XCT6-F1
#
_entry.id   AF-A0A0N4XCT6-F1
#
_cell.length_a   1.000
_cell.length_b   1.000
_cell.length_c   1.000
_cell.angle_alpha   90.00
_cell.angle_beta   90.00
_cell.angle_gamma   90.00
#
_symmetry.space_group_name_H-M   'P 1'
#
loop_
_entity.id
_entity.type
_entity.pdbx_description
1 polymer ?
#
loop_
_entity_poly.entity_id
_entity_poly.type
_entity_poly.pdbx_seq_one_letter_code
_entity_poly.pdbx_strand_id
1 'polypeptide(L)' 'MNMRPVLVPKLTHMTAAEPFDLVCVDPLEMCPNVSRMKYVLVLVVHFSKWLGAYSLPDKSAATVASDLPAMDL' A
#
# COMPACT_ATOMS: atom_id res chain seq x y z
N MET A 1 -26.41 30.40 -9.72
CA MET A 1 -25.39 29.39 -9.37
C MET A 1 -25.95 28.02 -9.73
N ASN A 2 -25.21 27.19 -10.47
CA ASN A 2 -25.65 25.86 -10.89
C ASN A 2 -24.94 24.82 -10.01
N MET A 3 -25.59 24.35 -8.94
CA MET A 3 -25.03 23.33 -8.05
C MET A 3 -25.21 21.95 -8.68
N ARG A 4 -24.11 21.34 -9.15
CA ARG A 4 -24.12 19.93 -9.54
C ARG A 4 -24.05 19.08 -8.26
N PRO A 5 -24.84 18.02 -8.12
CA PRO A 5 -24.74 17.12 -6.97
C PRO A 5 -23.34 16.52 -6.90
N VAL A 6 -22.68 16.68 -5.75
CA VAL A 6 -21.38 16.06 -5.47
C VAL A 6 -21.64 14.58 -5.23
N LEU A 7 -21.12 13.72 -6.12
CA LEU A 7 -21.13 12.27 -5.92
C LEU A 7 -20.19 11.95 -4.75
N VAL A 8 -20.73 11.67 -3.57
CA VAL A 8 -19.95 11.18 -2.44
C VAL A 8 -19.96 9.65 -2.50
N PRO A 9 -18.80 8.99 -2.73
CA PRO A 9 -18.73 7.53 -2.72
C PRO A 9 -19.15 6.99 -1.36
N LYS A 10 -20.00 5.95 -1.34
CA LYS A 10 -20.34 5.27 -0.09
C LYS A 10 -19.15 4.44 0.38
N LEU A 11 -18.66 4.72 1.58
CA LEU A 11 -17.68 3.86 2.25
C LEU A 11 -18.34 2.51 2.53
N THR A 12 -17.82 1.46 1.92
CA THR A 12 -18.27 0.08 2.13
C THR A 12 -17.17 -0.67 2.86
N HIS A 13 -17.54 -1.44 3.89
CA HIS A 13 -16.58 -2.25 4.63
C HIS A 13 -16.12 -3.41 3.75
N MET A 14 -14.80 -3.53 3.55
CA MET A 14 -14.19 -4.67 2.87
C MET A 14 -13.79 -5.71 3.91
N THR A 15 -14.11 -6.98 3.67
CA THR A 15 -13.75 -8.10 4.54
C THR A 15 -12.89 -9.09 3.76
N ALA A 16 -12.01 -9.81 4.46
CA ALA A 16 -11.26 -10.94 3.91
C ALA A 16 -11.73 -12.23 4.56
N ALA A 17 -11.90 -13.30 3.78
CA ALA A 17 -12.35 -14.61 4.29
C ALA A 17 -11.18 -15.55 4.63
N GLU A 18 -10.03 -15.36 3.99
CA GLU A 18 -8.84 -16.21 4.14
C GLU A 18 -7.53 -15.41 3.94
N PRO A 19 -6.35 -15.95 4.32
CA PRO A 19 -5.08 -15.31 4.03
C PRO A 19 -4.93 -14.97 2.55
N PHE A 20 -4.34 -13.82 2.24
CA PHE A 20 -4.07 -13.30 0.88
C PHE A 20 -5.29 -12.94 0.01
N ASP A 21 -6.52 -13.09 0.51
CA ASP A 21 -7.75 -12.62 -0.16
C ASP A 21 -7.78 -11.09 -0.34
N LEU A 22 -7.26 -10.36 0.66
CA LEU A 22 -7.07 -8.91 0.59
C LEU A 22 -5.71 -8.53 1.18
N VAL A 23 -4.93 -7.79 0.40
CA VAL A 23 -3.64 -7.23 0.80
C VAL A 23 -3.70 -5.71 0.65
N CYS A 24 -3.34 -5.01 1.72
CA CYS A 24 -3.20 -3.56 1.73
C CYS A 24 -1.73 -3.20 1.51
N VAL A 25 -1.47 -2.27 0.60
CA VAL A 25 -0.12 -1.81 0.26
C VAL A 25 -0.09 -0.29 0.35
N ASP A 26 0.91 0.27 1.04
CA ASP A 26 1.09 1.72 1.12
C ASP A 26 2.58 2.11 1.17
N PRO A 27 3.08 2.94 0.24
CA PRO A 27 4.41 3.51 0.31
C PRO A 27 4.43 4.73 1.25
N LEU A 28 5.10 4.58 2.39
CA LEU A 28 5.28 5.64 3.38
C LEU A 28 6.59 6.38 3.16
N GLU A 29 6.55 7.71 3.18
CA GLU A 29 7.77 8.52 3.14
C GLU A 29 8.46 8.50 4.50
N MET A 30 9.74 8.14 4.52
CA MET A 30 10.61 8.19 5.68
C MET A 30 11.68 9.27 5.49
N CYS A 31 12.27 9.69 6.62
CA CYS A 31 13.39 10.60 6.57
C CYS A 31 14.52 9.95 5.76
N PRO A 32 15.06 10.64 4.74
CA PRO A 32 16.05 10.04 3.85
C PRO A 32 17.26 9.54 4.64
N ASN A 33 17.59 8.27 4.46
CA ASN A 33 18.79 7.68 5.06
C ASN A 33 20.03 7.94 4.18
N VAL A 34 21.20 7.59 4.70
CA VAL A 34 22.49 7.75 4.00
C VAL A 34 22.54 6.97 2.66
N SER A 35 21.71 5.93 2.50
CA SER A 35 21.65 5.07 1.32
C SER A 35 20.61 5.50 0.27
N ARG A 36 20.10 6.74 0.32
CA ARG A 36 19.06 7.27 -0.60
C ARG A 36 17.74 6.49 -0.62
N MET A 37 17.50 5.68 0.39
CA MET A 37 16.21 5.00 0.54
C MET A 37 15.28 5.94 1.31
N LYS A 38 14.23 6.37 0.64
CA LYS A 38 13.34 7.43 1.12
C LYS A 38 11.96 6.91 1.49
N TYR A 39 11.59 5.75 1.00
CA TYR A 39 10.25 5.20 1.19
C TYR A 39 10.34 3.84 1.88
N VAL A 40 9.26 3.48 2.57
CA VAL A 40 9.01 2.12 3.04
C VAL A 40 7.69 1.67 2.46
N LEU A 41 7.72 0.60 1.67
CA LEU A 41 6.51 -0.11 1.26
C LEU A 41 6.03 -0.97 2.42
N VAL A 42 4.85 -0.66 2.94
CA VAL A 42 4.20 -1.47 3.95
C VAL A 42 3.19 -2.38 3.26
N LEU A 43 3.27 -3.67 3.55
CA LEU A 43 2.28 -4.65 3.17
C LEU A 43 1.57 -5.21 4.39
N VAL A 44 0.25 -5.33 4.30
CA VAL A 44 -0.57 -5.96 5.34
C VAL A 44 -1.54 -6.93 4.71
N VAL A 45 -1.40 -8.22 5.06
CA VAL A 45 -2.42 -9.22 4.75
C VAL A 45 -3.63 -8.95 5.64
N HIS A 46 -4.76 -8.57 5.07
CA HIS A 46 -5.89 -8.06 5.83
C HIS A 46 -6.50 -9.10 6.78
N PHE A 47 -6.48 -10.38 6.40
CA PHE A 47 -7.01 -11.48 7.20
C PHE A 47 -6.16 -11.76 8.45
N SER A 48 -4.88 -12.09 8.26
CA SER A 48 -3.98 -12.49 9.33
C SER A 48 -3.37 -11.31 10.09
N LYS A 49 -3.46 -10.10 9.54
CA LYS A 49 -2.72 -8.90 9.97
C LYS A 49 -1.20 -9.08 9.96
N TRP A 50 -0.70 -10.05 9.21
CA TRP A 50 0.74 -10.19 8.95
C TRP A 50 1.24 -8.98 8.17
N LEU A 51 2.42 -8.49 8.56
CA LEU A 51 2.99 -7.23 8.05
C LEU A 51 4.40 -7.46 7.50
N GLY A 52 4.64 -6.90 6.31
CA GLY A 52 5.96 -6.75 5.71
C GLY A 52 6.29 -5.28 5.53
N ALA A 53 7.57 -4.92 5.70
CA ALA A 53 8.05 -3.56 5.49
C ALA A 53 9.36 -3.61 4.70
N TYR A 54 9.38 -2.93 3.56
CA TYR A 54 10.49 -3.00 2.61
C TYR A 54 10.93 -1.60 2.21
N SER A 55 12.24 -1.37 2.18
CA SER A 55 12.77 -0.06 1.85
C SER A 55 12.75 0.16 0.34
N LEU A 56 12.27 1.33 -0.11
CA LEU A 56 12.23 1.73 -1.52
C LEU A 56 13.01 3.04 -1.76
N PRO A 57 13.66 3.19 -2.93
CA PRO A 57 14.32 4.43 -3.33
C PRO A 57 13.31 5.51 -3.78
N ASP A 58 12.22 5.11 -4.45
CA ASP A 58 11.17 5.99 -4.97
C ASP A 58 9.78 5.33 -4.91
N LYS A 59 8.74 6.12 -5.22
CA LYS A 59 7.33 5.70 -5.22
C LYS A 59 6.80 5.35 -6.61
N SER A 60 7.68 5.09 -7.58
CA SER A 60 7.24 4.78 -8.94
C SER A 60 6.55 3.42 -8.97
N ALA A 61 5.55 3.27 -9.84
CA ALA A 61 4.84 2.01 -10.01
C ALA A 61 5.80 0.87 -10.42
N ALA A 62 6.85 1.19 -11.18
CA ALA A 62 7.86 0.22 -11.60
C ALA A 62 8.63 -0.33 -10.39
N THR A 63 9.11 0.55 -9.50
CA THR A 63 9.82 0.17 -8.27
C THR A 63 8.93 -0.63 -7.32
N VAL A 64 7.67 -0.24 -7.16
CA VAL A 64 6.72 -1.00 -6.33
C VAL A 64 6.45 -2.38 -6.94
N ALA A 65 6.26 -2.46 -8.25
CA ALA A 65 5.97 -3.71 -8.95
C ALA A 65 7.16 -4.65 -9.06
N SER A 66 8.41 -4.15 -9.06
CA SER A 66 9.59 -5.01 -9.03
C SER A 66 9.76 -5.70 -7.69
N ASP A 67 9.41 -5.00 -6.60
CA ASP A 67 9.67 -5.50 -5.26
C ASP A 67 8.51 -6.37 -4.75
N LEU A 68 7.26 -6.10 -5.15
CA LEU A 68 6.08 -6.85 -4.71
C LEU A 68 6.17 -8.39 -4.90
N PRO A 69 6.68 -8.94 -6.03
CA PRO A 69 6.82 -10.39 -6.21
C PRO A 69 8.01 -10.99 -5.46
N ALA A 70 8.97 -10.17 -5.03
CA ALA A 70 10.15 -10.60 -4.26
C ALA A 70 9.89 -10.57 -2.75
N MET A 71 8.74 -10.03 -2.32
CA MET A 71 8.28 -10.05 -0.94
C MET A 71 7.65 -11.42 -0.72
N ASP A 72 8.10 -12.16 0.31
CA ASP A 72 7.62 -13.50 0.68
C ASP A 72 6.13 -13.49 1.11
N LEU A 73 5.24 -13.19 0.17
CA LEU A 73 3.79 -13.35 0.25
C LEU A 73 3.41 -14.80 -0.04
#